data_AF-A0A4Q2XG69-F1
#
_entry.id   AF-A0A4Q2XG69-F1
#
_cell.length_a   1.000
_cell.length_b   1.000
_cell.length_c   1.000
_cell.angle_alpha   90.00
_cell.angle_beta   90.00
_cell.angle_gamma   90.00
#
_symmetry.space_group_name_H-M   'P 1'
#
loop_
_entity.id
_entity.type
_entity.pdbx_description
1 polymer ?
#
loop_
_entity_poly.entity_id
_entity_poly.type
_entity_poly.pdbx_seq_one_letter_code
_entity_poly.pdbx_strand_id
1 'polypeptide(L)'
;MKKPKAPLFSAARISSLAALLTLGVIFANVENPSKSKVQVVEENGVVRVTWPVSDKENGSVVFSMDEAKPLIQSMAVGEKTIATGLNPSTVLTVGSRNMDEAAGWVAFFDNPPKREYKRYSVKLGKRSLKVTEQGAHTTVSVAEASAGNFNGEVRFTFYRNSGLMQAETVLSTEEDGRAIVYDTGLTSAKPDWKNTVWKDTSGNIQRVPLNSDAAATPLEVEGRTIVAEGDGASLAVFPAPHRYFYPLDEAFNLKFVWHGRNYVDLLPDSGLGIRQELNAIWTG
;
A
#
# COMPACT_ATOMS: atom_id res chain seq x y z
N MET A 1 -30.20 0.37 73.45
CA MET A 1 -30.52 1.65 72.76
C MET A 1 -29.24 2.20 72.17
N LYS A 2 -29.12 2.21 70.83
CA LYS A 2 -27.91 2.56 70.07
C LYS A 2 -27.84 4.07 69.82
N LYS A 3 -26.66 4.67 70.01
CA LYS A 3 -26.32 6.07 69.69
C LYS A 3 -26.44 6.34 68.17
N PRO A 4 -26.82 7.56 67.74
CA PRO A 4 -26.91 7.92 66.34
C PRO A 4 -25.52 8.22 65.74
N LYS A 5 -25.28 7.79 64.49
CA LYS A 5 -24.12 8.19 63.68
C LYS A 5 -24.47 9.41 62.83
N ALA A 6 -23.58 10.40 62.83
CA ALA A 6 -23.63 11.60 61.99
C ALA A 6 -23.44 11.29 60.49
N PRO A 7 -23.88 12.16 59.57
CA PRO A 7 -23.68 11.98 58.14
C PRO A 7 -22.30 12.50 57.71
N LEU A 8 -21.58 11.74 56.89
CA LEU A 8 -20.42 12.25 56.16
C LEU A 8 -20.85 12.50 54.71
N PHE A 9 -20.87 13.78 54.32
CA PHE A 9 -20.90 14.23 52.94
C PHE A 9 -19.62 13.76 52.24
N SER A 10 -19.76 13.00 51.15
CA SER A 10 -18.67 12.72 50.22
C SER A 10 -18.71 13.76 49.11
N ALA A 11 -17.73 14.67 49.11
CA ALA A 11 -17.52 15.63 48.05
C ALA A 11 -16.98 14.91 46.80
N ALA A 12 -17.70 15.02 45.68
CA ALA A 12 -17.25 14.61 44.37
C ALA A 12 -16.00 15.44 43.98
N ARG A 13 -14.83 14.79 43.95
CA ARG A 13 -13.67 15.34 43.26
C ARG A 13 -13.83 15.07 41.77
N ILE A 14 -14.14 16.12 41.02
CA ILE A 14 -13.98 16.17 39.58
C ILE A 14 -12.47 16.13 39.31
N SER A 15 -11.94 14.95 39.00
CA SER A 15 -10.60 14.81 38.44
C SER A 15 -10.66 15.21 36.97
N SER A 16 -10.30 16.47 36.70
CA SER A 16 -9.98 16.97 35.36
C SER A 16 -8.82 16.14 34.81
N LEU A 17 -9.14 15.20 33.92
CA LEU A 17 -8.16 14.45 33.14
C LEU A 17 -7.63 15.40 32.06
N ALA A 18 -6.53 16.07 32.34
CA ALA A 18 -5.78 16.78 31.32
C ALA A 18 -5.25 15.74 30.32
N ALA A 19 -5.85 15.69 29.13
CA ALA A 19 -5.31 14.95 28.01
C ALA A 19 -3.94 15.56 27.69
N LEU A 20 -2.89 14.86 28.09
CA LEU A 20 -1.52 15.20 27.75
C LEU A 20 -1.37 14.98 26.24
N LEU A 21 -1.36 16.08 25.47
CA LEU A 21 -0.96 16.05 24.06
C LEU A 21 0.54 15.72 24.04
N THR A 22 0.88 14.46 23.83
CA THR A 22 2.26 14.08 23.55
C THR A 22 2.57 14.43 22.10
N LEU A 23 3.23 15.57 21.86
CA LEU A 23 3.93 15.83 20.60
C LEU A 23 5.11 14.86 20.52
N GLY A 24 4.91 13.71 19.87
CA GLY A 24 5.99 12.79 19.51
C GLY A 24 6.59 13.19 18.17
N VAL A 25 7.50 14.17 18.14
CA VAL A 25 8.40 14.32 17.00
C VAL A 25 9.48 13.26 17.15
N ILE A 26 9.29 12.10 16.52
CA ILE A 26 10.35 11.09 16.45
C ILE A 26 11.35 11.59 15.41
N PHE A 27 12.37 12.31 15.87
CA PHE A 27 13.63 12.35 15.14
C PHE A 27 14.21 10.95 15.22
N ALA A 28 14.17 10.21 14.11
CA ALA A 28 14.93 8.96 14.01
C ALA A 28 16.41 9.31 14.24
N ASN A 29 16.94 8.95 15.41
CA ASN A 29 18.30 9.18 15.89
C ASN A 29 18.80 10.63 16.00
N VAL A 30 18.70 11.17 17.22
CA VAL A 30 19.51 12.28 17.72
C VAL A 30 20.96 11.81 17.86
N GLU A 31 21.76 12.00 16.81
CA GLU A 31 23.24 12.14 16.88
C GLU A 31 23.85 12.61 15.53
N ASN A 32 23.09 12.54 14.44
CA ASN A 32 23.47 13.08 13.12
C ASN A 32 22.26 13.78 12.48
N PRO A 33 22.43 14.92 11.78
CA PRO A 33 21.34 15.45 10.98
C PRO A 33 20.89 14.41 9.96
N SER A 34 19.60 14.03 10.02
CA SER A 34 18.96 13.04 9.13
C SER A 34 19.37 13.29 7.67
N LYS A 35 19.94 12.27 7.04
CA LYS A 35 20.44 12.36 5.66
C LYS A 35 19.28 12.35 4.66
N SER A 36 18.16 11.72 5.04
CA SER A 36 16.95 11.64 4.22
C SER A 36 16.14 12.94 4.22
N LYS A 37 16.25 13.77 5.27
CA LYS A 37 15.39 14.95 5.47
C LYS A 37 13.88 14.63 5.48
N VAL A 38 13.53 13.37 5.75
CA VAL A 38 12.14 12.94 5.92
C VAL A 38 11.73 13.20 7.36
N GLN A 39 10.60 13.87 7.56
CA GLN A 39 10.01 14.15 8.86
C GLN A 39 8.81 13.23 9.07
N VAL A 40 8.74 12.60 10.24
CA VAL A 40 7.63 11.74 10.65
C VAL A 40 7.08 12.28 11.97
N VAL A 41 5.79 12.61 12.00
CA VAL A 41 5.11 13.15 13.19
C VAL A 41 3.85 12.34 13.43
N GLU A 42 3.73 11.78 14.63
CA GLU A 42 2.51 11.12 15.10
C GLU A 42 1.77 12.03 16.08
N GLU A 43 0.54 12.40 15.72
CA GLU A 43 -0.29 13.29 16.55
C GLU A 43 -1.78 13.04 16.26
N ASN A 44 -2.64 13.15 17.28
CA ASN A 44 -4.10 13.13 17.10
C ASN A 44 -4.64 11.91 16.31
N GLY A 45 -4.01 10.74 16.49
CA GLY A 45 -4.41 9.49 15.82
C GLY A 45 -4.04 9.42 14.34
N VAL A 46 -3.10 10.24 13.88
CA VAL A 46 -2.55 10.18 12.52
C VAL A 46 -1.02 10.20 12.55
N VAL A 47 -0.41 9.63 11.51
CA VAL A 47 1.02 9.76 11.23
C VAL A 47 1.20 10.58 9.96
N ARG A 48 1.86 11.73 10.07
CA ARG A 48 2.22 12.57 8.94
C ARG A 48 3.67 12.34 8.57
N VAL A 49 3.92 12.01 7.32
CA VAL A 49 5.25 11.96 6.72
C VAL A 49 5.39 13.12 5.75
N THR A 50 6.46 13.91 5.88
CA THR A 50 6.79 15.01 4.98
C THR A 50 8.23 14.85 4.49
N TRP A 51 8.47 15.00 3.19
CA TRP A 51 9.82 14.87 2.62
C TRP A 51 10.04 15.83 1.45
N PRO A 52 11.28 16.25 1.16
CA PRO A 52 11.56 17.03 -0.03
C PRO A 52 11.37 16.18 -1.28
N VAL A 53 10.47 16.61 -2.16
CA VAL A 53 10.27 16.05 -3.50
C VAL A 53 11.20 16.74 -4.50
N SER A 54 11.50 18.01 -4.27
CA SER A 54 12.51 18.79 -4.98
C SER A 54 13.15 19.80 -4.02
N ASP A 55 14.00 20.69 -4.53
CA ASP A 55 14.55 21.79 -3.72
C ASP A 55 13.49 22.86 -3.37
N LYS A 56 12.31 22.81 -3.98
CA LYS A 56 11.24 23.82 -3.82
C LYS A 56 9.97 23.28 -3.19
N GLU A 57 9.72 21.99 -3.30
CA GLU A 57 8.45 21.38 -2.91
C GLU A 57 8.67 20.18 -2.00
N ASN A 58 7.78 20.05 -1.02
CA ASN A 58 7.69 18.88 -0.17
C ASN A 58 6.48 18.04 -0.56
N GLY A 59 6.64 16.73 -0.53
CA GLY A 59 5.56 15.76 -0.51
C GLY A 59 5.07 15.55 0.91
N SER A 60 3.80 15.18 1.07
CA SER A 60 3.28 14.69 2.34
C SER A 60 2.30 13.54 2.15
N VAL A 61 2.34 12.60 3.09
CA VAL A 61 1.35 11.53 3.25
C VAL A 61 0.87 11.52 4.68
N VAL A 62 -0.45 11.42 4.87
CA VAL A 62 -1.07 11.28 6.18
C VAL A 62 -1.69 9.89 6.27
N PHE A 63 -1.22 9.11 7.24
CA PHE A 63 -1.75 7.80 7.55
C PHE A 63 -2.70 7.88 8.74
N SER A 64 -3.84 7.20 8.65
CA SER A 64 -4.76 7.08 9.78
C SER A 64 -4.35 5.92 10.69
N MET A 65 -4.26 6.17 12.00
CA MET A 65 -4.09 5.12 13.01
C MET A 65 -5.43 4.53 13.49
N ASP A 66 -6.54 4.94 12.86
CA ASP A 66 -7.88 4.40 13.07
C ASP A 66 -8.16 3.28 12.05
N GLU A 67 -8.37 2.06 12.54
CA GLU A 67 -8.62 0.86 11.70
C GLU A 67 -9.94 0.94 10.92
N ALA A 68 -10.90 1.76 11.37
CA ALA A 68 -12.17 1.95 10.67
C ALA A 68 -12.07 2.92 9.49
N LYS A 69 -10.92 3.61 9.32
CA LYS A 69 -10.68 4.57 8.25
C LYS A 69 -9.71 4.01 7.20
N PRO A 70 -9.74 4.55 5.97
CA PRO A 70 -8.70 4.27 4.99
C PRO A 70 -7.30 4.53 5.57
N LEU A 71 -6.35 3.62 5.33
CA LEU A 71 -5.01 3.73 5.88
C LEU A 71 -4.33 5.03 5.42
N ILE A 72 -4.48 5.39 4.15
CA ILE A 72 -3.95 6.65 3.61
C ILE A 72 -5.09 7.67 3.60
N GLN A 73 -5.03 8.60 4.53
CA GLN A 73 -6.01 9.68 4.63
C GLN A 73 -5.84 10.68 3.49
N SER A 74 -4.60 11.08 3.18
CA SER A 74 -4.31 12.02 2.10
C SER A 74 -2.87 11.92 1.61
N MET A 75 -2.66 12.23 0.33
CA MET A 75 -1.36 12.49 -0.27
C MET A 75 -1.35 13.90 -0.88
N ALA A 76 -0.23 14.62 -0.81
CA ALA A 76 -0.10 15.96 -1.39
C ALA A 76 1.34 16.28 -1.81
N VAL A 77 1.51 17.21 -2.74
CA VAL A 77 2.78 17.88 -3.06
C VAL A 77 2.54 19.38 -2.97
N GLY A 78 3.33 20.07 -2.14
CA GLY A 78 3.05 21.44 -1.74
C GLY A 78 1.65 21.55 -1.12
N GLU A 79 0.85 22.49 -1.62
CA GLU A 79 -0.54 22.71 -1.20
C GLU A 79 -1.55 21.88 -2.01
N LYS A 80 -1.10 21.13 -3.03
CA LYS A 80 -1.98 20.39 -3.93
C LYS A 80 -2.22 18.97 -3.43
N THR A 81 -3.46 18.66 -3.08
CA THR A 81 -3.89 17.29 -2.77
C THR A 81 -3.87 16.43 -4.03
N ILE A 82 -3.22 15.28 -3.94
CA ILE A 82 -3.13 14.28 -5.02
C ILE A 82 -4.31 13.32 -4.98
N ALA A 83 -4.59 12.77 -3.80
CA ALA A 83 -5.67 11.82 -3.56
C ALA A 83 -5.97 11.71 -2.07
N THR A 84 -7.19 11.28 -1.74
CA THR A 84 -7.65 11.07 -0.36
C THR A 84 -8.33 9.73 -0.18
N GLY A 85 -8.35 9.24 1.07
CA GLY A 85 -9.11 8.06 1.46
C GLY A 85 -8.76 6.79 0.68
N LEU A 86 -7.46 6.45 0.62
CA LEU A 86 -6.96 5.27 -0.10
C LEU A 86 -6.57 4.15 0.86
N ASN A 87 -6.76 2.91 0.42
CA ASN A 87 -6.16 1.73 1.02
C ASN A 87 -5.16 1.08 0.06
N PRO A 88 -3.92 0.79 0.50
CA PRO A 88 -3.07 -0.14 -0.23
C PRO A 88 -3.76 -1.51 -0.21
N SER A 89 -3.93 -2.08 -1.40
CA SER A 89 -4.67 -3.31 -1.60
C SER A 89 -3.77 -4.30 -2.33
N THR A 90 -3.70 -5.51 -1.80
CA THR A 90 -2.85 -6.57 -2.35
C THR A 90 -3.68 -7.86 -2.39
N VAL A 91 -3.55 -8.60 -3.49
CA VAL A 91 -4.11 -9.95 -3.62
C VAL A 91 -2.95 -10.93 -3.78
N LEU A 92 -2.95 -11.96 -2.94
CA LEU A 92 -2.05 -13.10 -3.07
C LEU A 92 -2.76 -14.21 -3.82
N THR A 93 -2.18 -14.67 -4.93
CA THR A 93 -2.51 -15.98 -5.50
C THR A 93 -1.46 -16.97 -5.00
N VAL A 94 -1.89 -17.97 -4.22
CA VAL A 94 -1.03 -18.96 -3.57
C VAL A 94 -1.36 -20.34 -4.10
N GLY A 95 -0.42 -20.94 -4.83
CA GLY A 95 -0.42 -22.33 -5.25
C GLY A 95 0.73 -23.10 -4.62
N SER A 96 1.02 -24.27 -5.17
CA SER A 96 2.08 -25.16 -4.70
C SER A 96 3.09 -25.46 -5.80
N ARG A 97 4.36 -25.49 -5.41
CA ARG A 97 5.47 -26.01 -6.22
C ARG A 97 5.55 -27.52 -6.11
N ASN A 98 6.16 -28.14 -7.12
CA ASN A 98 6.55 -29.55 -7.01
C ASN A 98 7.76 -29.69 -6.07
N MET A 99 7.62 -30.48 -5.01
CA MET A 99 8.68 -30.77 -4.05
C MET A 99 9.21 -32.21 -4.16
N ASP A 100 8.61 -33.04 -5.02
CA ASP A 100 8.96 -34.46 -5.18
C ASP A 100 10.26 -34.67 -5.97
N GLU A 101 10.63 -33.68 -6.79
CA GLU A 101 11.92 -33.65 -7.51
C GLU A 101 12.82 -32.60 -6.86
N ALA A 102 14.08 -32.96 -6.59
CA ALA A 102 15.03 -32.05 -5.93
C ALA A 102 15.05 -30.70 -6.66
N ALA A 103 14.70 -29.63 -5.93
CA ALA A 103 14.64 -28.25 -6.39
C ALA A 103 16.01 -27.81 -6.93
N GLY A 104 16.27 -28.15 -8.19
CA GLY A 104 17.49 -27.88 -8.93
C GLY A 104 17.11 -27.42 -10.34
N TRP A 105 17.78 -27.94 -11.37
CA TRP A 105 17.50 -27.57 -12.77
C TRP A 105 16.04 -27.84 -13.18
N VAL A 106 15.37 -28.84 -12.59
CA VAL A 106 13.98 -29.20 -12.90
C VAL A 106 12.93 -28.24 -12.34
N ALA A 107 13.27 -27.41 -11.35
CA ALA A 107 12.34 -26.40 -10.82
C ALA A 107 11.93 -25.36 -11.89
N PHE A 108 12.73 -25.23 -12.96
CA PHE A 108 12.40 -24.44 -14.14
C PHE A 108 11.20 -24.98 -14.92
N PHE A 109 11.01 -26.31 -14.95
CA PHE A 109 9.88 -26.96 -15.63
C PHE A 109 8.65 -27.09 -14.74
N ASP A 110 8.73 -26.67 -13.48
CA ASP A 110 7.55 -26.63 -12.63
C ASP A 110 6.52 -25.67 -13.21
N ASN A 111 5.25 -26.08 -13.20
CA ASN A 111 4.14 -25.30 -13.73
C ASN A 111 3.05 -25.13 -12.67
N PRO A 112 3.29 -24.30 -11.62
CA PRO A 112 2.32 -24.09 -10.56
C PRO A 112 0.92 -23.66 -11.02
N PRO A 113 0.76 -22.82 -12.09
CA PRO A 113 -0.57 -22.46 -12.58
C PRO A 113 -1.48 -23.63 -12.99
N LYS A 114 -0.92 -24.82 -13.28
CA LYS A 114 -1.69 -26.04 -13.61
C LYS A 114 -2.23 -26.77 -12.37
N ARG A 115 -1.84 -26.37 -11.16
CA ARG A 115 -2.31 -26.96 -9.90
C ARG A 115 -3.33 -26.06 -9.22
N GLU A 116 -4.01 -26.59 -8.21
CA GLU A 116 -4.92 -25.80 -7.40
C GLU A 116 -4.18 -24.62 -6.76
N TYR A 117 -4.81 -23.45 -6.79
CA TYR A 117 -4.36 -22.26 -6.10
C TYR A 117 -5.55 -21.56 -5.43
N LYS A 118 -5.27 -20.75 -4.43
CA LYS A 118 -6.25 -19.93 -3.72
C LYS A 118 -5.86 -18.47 -3.81
N ARG A 119 -6.85 -17.59 -3.87
CA ARG A 119 -6.64 -16.14 -3.81
C ARG A 119 -7.04 -15.59 -2.45
N TYR A 120 -6.24 -14.69 -1.92
CA TYR A 120 -6.48 -14.01 -0.65
C TYR A 120 -6.33 -12.51 -0.84
N SER A 121 -7.33 -11.73 -0.44
CA SER A 121 -7.10 -10.31 -0.20
C SER A 121 -6.28 -10.14 1.07
N VAL A 122 -5.27 -9.28 1.01
CA VAL A 122 -4.48 -8.91 2.20
C VAL A 122 -5.35 -8.05 3.10
N LYS A 123 -5.48 -8.50 4.35
CA LYS A 123 -6.16 -7.77 5.41
C LYS A 123 -5.16 -6.85 6.10
N LEU A 124 -5.53 -5.57 6.21
CA LEU A 124 -4.82 -4.63 7.06
C LEU A 124 -5.24 -4.87 8.51
N GLY A 125 -4.27 -5.14 9.37
CA GLY A 125 -4.48 -5.36 10.80
C GLY A 125 -4.17 -4.11 11.62
N LYS A 126 -3.63 -4.34 12.81
CA LYS A 126 -3.34 -3.31 13.80
C LYS A 126 -2.49 -2.19 13.21
N ARG A 127 -2.88 -0.94 13.47
CA ARG A 127 -2.06 0.24 13.13
C ARG A 127 -0.91 0.37 14.13
N SER A 128 0.29 0.63 13.60
CA SER A 128 1.49 0.85 14.41
C SER A 128 2.48 1.69 13.63
N LEU A 129 3.36 2.40 14.31
CA LEU A 129 4.40 3.19 13.68
C LEU A 129 5.78 2.57 13.95
N LYS A 130 6.48 2.17 12.89
CA LYS A 130 7.91 1.86 12.94
C LYS A 130 8.63 2.63 11.86
N VAL A 131 9.63 3.41 12.26
CA VAL A 131 10.43 4.25 11.35
C VAL A 131 11.85 3.69 11.26
N THR A 132 12.38 3.58 10.05
CA THR A 132 13.76 3.19 9.80
C THR A 132 14.38 4.12 8.76
N GLU A 133 15.48 4.77 9.12
CA GLU A 133 16.25 5.61 8.19
C GLU A 133 17.49 4.86 7.71
N GLN A 134 17.77 4.95 6.40
CA GLN A 134 18.93 4.36 5.77
C GLN A 134 19.45 5.34 4.71
N GLY A 135 20.46 6.13 5.06
CA GLY A 135 21.03 7.10 4.13
C GLY A 135 20.01 8.14 3.66
N ALA A 136 19.71 8.18 2.37
CA ALA A 136 18.82 9.17 1.78
C ALA A 136 17.33 8.76 1.76
N HIS A 137 16.97 7.61 2.35
CA HIS A 137 15.60 7.11 2.39
C HIS A 137 15.13 6.78 3.81
N THR A 138 13.82 6.95 4.02
CA THR A 138 13.15 6.60 5.27
C THR A 138 11.98 5.67 4.95
N THR A 139 11.94 4.54 5.63
CA THR A 139 10.85 3.56 5.56
C THR A 139 9.97 3.70 6.79
N VAL A 140 8.66 3.75 6.59
CA VAL A 140 7.64 3.83 7.64
C VAL A 140 6.70 2.64 7.49
N SER A 141 6.74 1.70 8.43
CA SER A 141 5.73 0.66 8.58
C SER A 141 4.56 1.21 9.38
N VAL A 142 3.33 1.03 8.86
CA VAL A 142 2.13 1.73 9.36
C VAL A 142 0.98 0.80 9.76
N ALA A 143 1.02 -0.47 9.34
CA ALA A 143 -0.02 -1.45 9.65
C ALA A 143 0.52 -2.88 9.53
N GLU A 144 -0.02 -3.78 10.35
CA GLU A 144 0.10 -5.22 10.12
C GLU A 144 -0.62 -5.63 8.82
N ALA A 145 -0.16 -6.71 8.20
CA ALA A 145 -0.74 -7.28 7.00
C ALA A 145 -0.82 -8.80 7.11
N SER A 146 -1.93 -9.40 6.70
CA SER A 146 -2.08 -10.87 6.67
C SER A 146 -2.92 -11.36 5.49
N ALA A 147 -2.62 -12.57 5.01
CA ALA A 147 -3.37 -13.26 3.96
C ALA A 147 -3.12 -14.77 4.02
N GLY A 148 -4.14 -15.57 4.33
CA GLY A 148 -3.94 -17.00 4.58
C GLY A 148 -2.93 -17.21 5.72
N ASN A 149 -1.91 -18.03 5.49
CA ASN A 149 -0.81 -18.30 6.44
C ASN A 149 0.38 -17.33 6.29
N PHE A 150 0.16 -16.20 5.61
CA PHE A 150 1.14 -15.13 5.46
C PHE A 150 0.87 -14.00 6.44
N ASN A 151 1.93 -13.49 7.06
CA ASN A 151 1.89 -12.36 7.99
C ASN A 151 3.03 -11.39 7.72
N GLY A 152 2.85 -10.13 8.09
CA GLY A 152 3.88 -9.09 7.95
C GLY A 152 3.29 -7.70 8.10
N GLU A 153 3.69 -6.78 7.22
CA GLU A 153 3.40 -5.36 7.37
C GLU A 153 3.19 -4.63 6.04
N VAL A 154 2.46 -3.52 6.09
CA VAL A 154 2.46 -2.51 5.04
C VAL A 154 3.43 -1.40 5.41
N ARG A 155 4.33 -1.08 4.49
CA ARG A 155 5.34 -0.04 4.67
C ARG A 155 5.47 0.87 3.45
N PHE A 156 5.92 2.08 3.69
CA PHE A 156 6.16 3.10 2.69
C PHE A 156 7.60 3.61 2.79
N THR A 157 8.33 3.63 1.69
CA THR A 157 9.68 4.18 1.62
C THR A 157 9.67 5.50 0.84
N PHE A 158 10.21 6.54 1.48
CA PHE A 158 10.29 7.90 0.94
C PHE A 158 11.74 8.22 0.60
N TYR A 159 11.96 8.82 -0.56
CA TYR A 159 13.28 9.14 -1.08
C TYR A 159 13.47 10.65 -1.11
N ARG A 160 14.58 11.12 -0.55
CA ARG A 160 14.95 12.53 -0.61
C ARG A 160 15.05 13.02 -2.06
N ASN A 161 14.48 14.19 -2.32
CA ASN A 161 14.50 14.88 -3.62
C ASN A 161 13.86 14.02 -4.74
N SER A 162 12.80 13.29 -4.40
CA SER A 162 12.06 12.46 -5.35
C SER A 162 10.56 12.53 -5.09
N GLY A 163 9.77 12.65 -6.17
CA GLY A 163 8.31 12.49 -6.14
C GLY A 163 7.87 11.03 -6.01
N LEU A 164 8.81 10.09 -6.09
CA LEU A 164 8.53 8.66 -5.94
C LEU A 164 8.49 8.28 -4.47
N MET A 165 7.53 7.43 -4.15
CA MET A 165 7.51 6.66 -2.91
C MET A 165 7.25 5.20 -3.26
N GLN A 166 7.81 4.29 -2.48
CA GLN A 166 7.59 2.86 -2.65
C GLN A 166 6.59 2.39 -1.61
N ALA A 167 5.44 1.89 -2.04
CA ALA A 167 4.47 1.21 -1.19
C ALA A 167 4.69 -0.31 -1.29
N GLU A 168 4.86 -0.99 -0.15
CA GLU A 168 5.11 -2.43 -0.10
C GLU A 168 4.17 -3.10 0.90
N THR A 169 3.58 -4.22 0.49
CA THR A 169 3.00 -5.22 1.39
C THR A 169 4.04 -6.33 1.54
N VAL A 170 4.71 -6.39 2.68
CA VAL A 170 5.79 -7.35 2.93
C VAL A 170 5.23 -8.47 3.79
N LEU A 171 5.23 -9.68 3.25
CA LEU A 171 4.63 -10.85 3.87
C LEU A 171 5.59 -12.03 3.83
N SER A 172 5.56 -12.85 4.88
CA SER A 172 6.30 -14.11 4.97
C SER A 172 5.38 -15.24 5.44
N THR A 173 5.79 -16.47 5.13
CA THR A 173 5.16 -17.70 5.63
C THR A 173 6.25 -18.72 5.92
N GLU A 174 5.97 -19.62 6.87
CA GLU A 174 6.83 -20.78 7.18
C GLU A 174 6.42 -22.01 6.34
N GLU A 175 5.38 -21.90 5.51
CA GLU A 175 4.98 -22.98 4.62
C GLU A 175 5.96 -23.16 3.46
N ASP A 176 6.52 -24.37 3.36
CA ASP A 176 7.42 -24.72 2.27
C ASP A 176 6.66 -24.98 0.95
N GLY A 177 7.38 -24.91 -0.17
CA GLY A 177 6.86 -25.30 -1.48
C GLY A 177 5.73 -24.42 -2.01
N ARG A 178 5.68 -23.13 -1.66
CA ARG A 178 4.65 -22.21 -2.18
C ARG A 178 5.06 -21.52 -3.48
N ALA A 179 4.10 -21.44 -4.40
CA ALA A 179 4.19 -20.60 -5.60
C ALA A 179 3.26 -19.40 -5.39
N ILE A 180 3.81 -18.19 -5.48
CA ILE A 180 3.09 -16.98 -5.06
C ILE A 180 3.16 -15.94 -6.17
N VAL A 181 2.00 -15.38 -6.49
CA VAL A 181 1.84 -14.21 -7.36
C VAL A 181 1.12 -13.11 -6.60
N TYR A 182 1.58 -11.88 -6.79
CA TYR A 182 1.08 -10.70 -6.11
C TYR A 182 0.51 -9.72 -7.12
N ASP A 183 -0.75 -9.34 -6.91
CA ASP A 183 -1.34 -8.16 -7.52
C ASP A 183 -1.43 -7.07 -6.45
N THR A 184 -1.19 -5.81 -6.80
CA THR A 184 -1.21 -4.71 -5.84
C THR A 184 -1.79 -3.44 -6.44
N GLY A 185 -2.30 -2.54 -5.62
CA GLY A 185 -2.87 -1.28 -6.07
C GLY A 185 -3.33 -0.40 -4.93
N LEU A 186 -4.03 0.65 -5.30
CA LEU A 186 -4.70 1.57 -4.39
C LEU A 186 -6.20 1.53 -4.68
N THR A 187 -7.00 1.33 -3.63
CA THR A 187 -8.45 1.33 -3.74
C THR A 187 -9.06 2.40 -2.85
N SER A 188 -10.26 2.84 -3.21
CA SER A 188 -11.05 3.76 -2.41
C SER A 188 -12.53 3.44 -2.53
N ALA A 189 -13.24 3.50 -1.41
CA ALA A 189 -14.70 3.47 -1.39
C ALA A 189 -15.31 4.75 -1.97
N LYS A 190 -14.56 5.86 -1.98
CA LYS A 190 -14.97 7.19 -2.47
C LYS A 190 -13.81 7.84 -3.23
N PRO A 191 -13.42 7.30 -4.40
CA PRO A 191 -12.32 7.85 -5.19
C PRO A 191 -12.59 9.30 -5.59
N ASP A 192 -11.56 10.14 -5.54
CA ASP A 192 -11.63 11.59 -5.78
C ASP A 192 -10.91 12.04 -7.07
N TRP A 193 -10.32 11.10 -7.83
CA TRP A 193 -9.74 11.40 -9.13
C TRP A 193 -10.81 11.50 -10.22
N LYS A 194 -10.54 12.29 -11.27
CA LYS A 194 -11.45 12.57 -12.38
C LYS A 194 -11.32 11.56 -13.50
N ASN A 195 -10.10 11.15 -13.83
CA ASN A 195 -9.84 10.25 -14.95
C ASN A 195 -8.84 9.16 -14.56
N THR A 196 -8.95 8.02 -15.24
CA THR A 196 -7.88 7.03 -15.35
C THR A 196 -7.15 7.27 -16.68
N VAL A 197 -5.83 7.42 -16.61
CA VAL A 197 -4.98 7.75 -17.76
C VAL A 197 -3.87 6.71 -17.91
N TRP A 198 -3.61 6.29 -19.15
CA TRP A 198 -2.51 5.40 -19.49
C TRP A 198 -2.02 5.65 -20.91
N LYS A 199 -0.87 5.08 -21.25
CA LYS A 199 -0.35 5.04 -22.62
C LYS A 199 -0.65 3.66 -23.21
N ASP A 200 -1.35 3.60 -24.34
CA ASP A 200 -1.62 2.31 -25.01
C ASP A 200 -0.37 1.76 -25.74
N THR A 201 -0.48 0.54 -26.29
CA THR A 201 0.62 -0.13 -27.00
C THR A 201 1.02 0.51 -28.33
N SER A 202 0.20 1.43 -28.85
CA SER A 202 0.52 2.26 -30.03
C SER A 202 1.16 3.60 -29.63
N GLY A 203 1.32 3.85 -28.33
CA GLY A 203 1.92 5.05 -27.78
C GLY A 203 0.95 6.23 -27.58
N ASN A 204 -0.35 6.03 -27.78
CA ASN A 204 -1.33 7.10 -27.58
C ASN A 204 -1.75 7.19 -26.12
N ILE A 205 -2.00 8.41 -25.65
CA ILE A 205 -2.57 8.64 -24.32
C ILE A 205 -4.06 8.37 -24.36
N GLN A 206 -4.47 7.37 -23.57
CA GLN A 206 -5.85 7.06 -23.29
C GLN A 206 -6.27 7.77 -21.99
N ARG A 207 -7.47 8.35 -21.98
CA ARG A 207 -8.03 9.07 -20.84
C ARG A 207 -9.51 8.72 -20.75
N VAL A 208 -9.88 8.05 -19.68
CA VAL A 208 -11.27 7.63 -19.43
C VAL A 208 -11.76 8.25 -18.13
N PRO A 209 -12.94 8.91 -18.12
CA PRO A 209 -13.55 9.40 -16.89
C PRO A 209 -13.73 8.30 -15.86
N LEU A 210 -13.53 8.62 -14.59
CA LEU A 210 -13.79 7.69 -13.49
C LEU A 210 -15.25 7.22 -13.55
N ASN A 211 -15.42 5.91 -13.67
CA ASN A 211 -16.65 5.22 -13.38
C ASN A 211 -16.39 4.28 -12.19
N SER A 212 -16.77 4.71 -10.99
CA SER A 212 -16.50 3.97 -9.75
C SER A 212 -17.25 2.65 -9.62
N ASP A 213 -18.25 2.41 -10.48
CA ASP A 213 -19.06 1.19 -10.49
C ASP A 213 -18.66 0.22 -11.61
N ALA A 214 -17.79 0.65 -12.54
CA ALA A 214 -17.31 -0.21 -13.61
C ALA A 214 -16.48 -1.37 -13.05
N ALA A 215 -16.74 -2.58 -13.54
CA ALA A 215 -15.97 -3.75 -13.17
C ALA A 215 -14.48 -3.60 -13.54
N ALA A 216 -13.61 -4.12 -12.68
CA ALA A 216 -12.19 -4.00 -12.87
C ALA A 216 -11.73 -4.68 -14.16
N THR A 217 -10.96 -3.96 -14.96
CA THR A 217 -10.51 -4.40 -16.28
C THR A 217 -8.99 -4.34 -16.39
N PRO A 218 -8.33 -5.44 -16.79
CA PRO A 218 -6.92 -5.44 -17.19
C PRO A 218 -6.69 -4.66 -18.49
N LEU A 219 -5.63 -3.85 -18.55
CA LEU A 219 -5.31 -3.03 -19.73
C LEU A 219 -3.93 -3.33 -20.32
N GLU A 220 -3.85 -3.35 -21.65
CA GLU A 220 -2.59 -3.35 -22.38
C GLU A 220 -2.02 -1.93 -22.38
N VAL A 221 -0.88 -1.74 -21.74
CA VAL A 221 -0.27 -0.41 -21.58
C VAL A 221 1.21 -0.42 -21.91
N GLU A 222 1.70 0.65 -22.53
CA GLU A 222 3.12 0.92 -22.64
C GLU A 222 3.67 1.39 -21.29
N GLY A 223 4.85 0.88 -20.89
CA GLY A 223 5.53 1.34 -19.67
C GLY A 223 4.90 0.90 -18.35
N ARG A 224 3.89 0.01 -18.35
CA ARG A 224 3.27 -0.58 -17.15
C ARG A 224 2.85 0.46 -16.10
N THR A 225 2.40 1.62 -16.58
CA THR A 225 2.03 2.76 -15.74
C THR A 225 0.56 3.06 -15.95
N ILE A 226 -0.14 3.28 -14.85
CA ILE A 226 -1.53 3.75 -14.84
C ILE A 226 -1.65 4.93 -13.87
N VAL A 227 -2.45 5.92 -14.23
CA VAL A 227 -2.50 7.21 -13.54
C VAL A 227 -3.93 7.52 -13.10
N ALA A 228 -4.11 7.84 -11.82
CA ALA A 228 -5.28 8.56 -11.33
C ALA A 228 -5.04 10.05 -11.53
N GLU A 229 -5.77 10.69 -12.44
CA GLU A 229 -5.71 12.12 -12.71
C GLU A 229 -6.79 12.83 -11.89
N GLY A 230 -6.38 13.62 -10.89
CA GLY A 230 -7.25 14.46 -10.08
C GLY A 230 -7.35 15.90 -10.60
N ASP A 231 -7.72 16.84 -9.72
CA ASP A 231 -7.83 18.26 -10.07
C ASP A 231 -6.48 18.98 -9.88
N GLY A 232 -5.70 19.07 -10.95
CA GLY A 232 -4.40 19.77 -10.94
C GLY A 232 -3.24 18.99 -10.31
N ALA A 233 -3.47 17.72 -9.94
CA ALA A 233 -2.47 16.77 -9.46
C ALA A 233 -2.81 15.35 -9.97
N SER A 234 -1.84 14.44 -9.95
CA SER A 234 -2.03 13.07 -10.43
C SER A 234 -1.16 12.08 -9.66
N LEU A 235 -1.62 10.84 -9.55
CA LEU A 235 -0.89 9.73 -8.95
C LEU A 235 -0.63 8.66 -10.01
N ALA A 236 0.63 8.47 -10.38
CA ALA A 236 1.06 7.38 -11.24
C ALA A 236 1.44 6.15 -10.39
N VAL A 237 0.94 4.98 -10.80
CA VAL A 237 1.27 3.68 -10.20
C VAL A 237 1.95 2.82 -11.25
N PHE A 238 3.11 2.28 -10.88
CA PHE A 238 3.94 1.42 -11.73
C PHE A 238 4.77 0.48 -10.86
N PRO A 239 5.18 -0.70 -11.37
CA PRO A 239 5.99 -1.63 -10.61
C PRO A 239 7.41 -1.10 -10.39
N ALA A 240 8.04 -1.48 -9.28
CA ALA A 240 9.46 -1.25 -9.10
C ALA A 240 10.27 -1.94 -10.21
N PRO A 241 11.37 -1.32 -10.70
CA PRO A 241 12.21 -1.91 -11.73
C PRO A 241 12.76 -3.28 -11.28
N HIS A 242 12.80 -4.25 -12.20
CA HIS A 242 13.37 -5.60 -12.05
C HIS A 242 12.78 -6.55 -10.99
N ARG A 243 11.83 -6.14 -10.15
CA ARG A 243 11.23 -7.03 -9.12
C ARG A 243 10.03 -7.85 -9.59
N TYR A 244 9.52 -7.59 -10.79
CA TYR A 244 8.20 -8.08 -11.18
C TYR A 244 8.16 -9.02 -12.39
N PHE A 245 9.28 -9.32 -13.06
CA PHE A 245 9.19 -10.04 -14.34
C PHE A 245 10.29 -11.06 -14.55
N TYR A 246 9.87 -12.22 -15.07
CA TYR A 246 10.72 -13.24 -15.64
C TYR A 246 11.41 -12.71 -16.91
N PRO A 247 12.65 -13.13 -17.21
CA PRO A 247 13.18 -12.99 -18.56
C PRO A 247 12.32 -13.87 -19.48
N LEU A 248 11.55 -13.23 -20.36
CA LEU A 248 10.86 -13.91 -21.44
C LEU A 248 11.65 -13.70 -22.72
N ASP A 249 11.80 -14.75 -23.53
CA ASP A 249 12.38 -14.66 -24.88
C ASP A 249 11.56 -13.73 -25.80
N GLU A 250 10.28 -13.51 -25.46
CA GLU A 250 9.37 -12.57 -26.12
C GLU A 250 8.69 -11.64 -25.08
N ALA A 251 8.70 -10.33 -25.35
CA ALA A 251 8.14 -9.33 -24.44
C ALA A 251 6.66 -9.04 -24.77
N PHE A 252 5.76 -9.96 -24.44
CA PHE A 252 4.31 -9.75 -24.59
C PHE A 252 3.75 -8.74 -23.59
N ASN A 253 2.74 -7.96 -24.03
CA ASN A 253 1.94 -7.14 -23.13
C ASN A 253 0.81 -7.97 -22.53
N LEU A 254 0.99 -8.44 -21.29
CA LEU A 254 0.05 -9.34 -20.61
C LEU A 254 -0.95 -8.59 -19.73
N LYS A 255 -1.27 -7.34 -20.10
CA LYS A 255 -2.21 -6.47 -19.38
C LYS A 255 -1.82 -6.27 -17.92
N PHE A 256 -0.61 -5.76 -17.69
CA PHE A 256 0.04 -5.69 -16.37
C PHE A 256 -0.55 -4.65 -15.41
N VAL A 257 -1.55 -3.88 -15.84
CA VAL A 257 -2.25 -2.93 -14.99
C VAL A 257 -3.74 -3.23 -15.00
N TRP A 258 -4.44 -2.78 -13.96
CA TRP A 258 -5.89 -2.88 -13.83
C TRP A 258 -6.46 -1.57 -13.28
N HIS A 259 -7.73 -1.31 -13.59
CA HIS A 259 -8.52 -0.28 -12.94
C HIS A 259 -10.00 -0.68 -12.87
N GLY A 260 -10.73 -0.12 -11.91
CA GLY A 260 -12.16 -0.36 -11.70
C GLY A 260 -12.45 -1.03 -10.35
N ARG A 261 -13.71 -1.45 -10.18
CA ARG A 261 -14.27 -2.00 -8.94
C ARG A 261 -14.27 -3.52 -8.93
N ASN A 262 -14.25 -4.11 -7.74
CA ASN A 262 -14.38 -5.56 -7.55
C ASN A 262 -13.24 -6.34 -8.24
N TYR A 263 -11.99 -5.88 -8.08
CA TYR A 263 -10.85 -6.54 -8.71
C TYR A 263 -10.70 -7.99 -8.21
N VAL A 264 -10.69 -8.92 -9.17
CA VAL A 264 -10.65 -10.39 -8.98
C VAL A 264 -11.62 -10.92 -7.91
N ASP A 265 -12.78 -10.27 -7.76
CA ASP A 265 -13.84 -10.58 -6.79
C ASP A 265 -13.41 -10.51 -5.32
N LEU A 266 -12.28 -9.86 -5.03
CA LEU A 266 -11.69 -9.80 -3.68
C LEU A 266 -11.44 -8.38 -3.18
N LEU A 267 -11.30 -7.40 -4.08
CA LEU A 267 -11.14 -5.99 -3.74
C LEU A 267 -12.42 -5.24 -4.11
N PRO A 268 -13.38 -5.06 -3.18
CA PRO A 268 -14.71 -4.57 -3.53
C PRO A 268 -14.73 -3.11 -3.97
N ASP A 269 -13.74 -2.32 -3.59
CA ASP A 269 -13.67 -0.89 -3.87
C ASP A 269 -13.06 -0.59 -5.24
N SER A 270 -13.34 0.61 -5.76
CA SER A 270 -12.76 1.08 -7.02
C SER A 270 -11.30 1.41 -6.82
N GLY A 271 -10.45 1.00 -7.75
CA GLY A 271 -9.03 1.26 -7.65
C GLY A 271 -8.30 1.19 -8.97
N LEU A 272 -6.98 1.27 -8.87
CA LEU A 272 -6.05 0.99 -9.93
C LEU A 272 -4.80 0.35 -9.36
N GLY A 273 -4.08 -0.41 -10.18
CA GLY A 273 -2.90 -1.10 -9.72
C GLY A 273 -2.18 -1.92 -10.77
N ILE A 274 -1.24 -2.71 -10.29
CA ILE A 274 -0.38 -3.61 -11.05
C ILE A 274 -0.84 -5.04 -10.79
N ARG A 275 -0.80 -5.85 -11.85
CA ARG A 275 -1.16 -7.26 -11.83
C ARG A 275 -0.19 -8.12 -12.62
N GLN A 276 -0.29 -9.42 -12.38
CA GLN A 276 0.41 -10.44 -13.13
C GLN A 276 -0.58 -11.39 -13.81
N GLU A 277 -0.25 -11.81 -15.02
CA GLU A 277 -1.02 -12.82 -15.74
C GLU A 277 -0.54 -14.22 -15.33
N LEU A 278 -1.43 -15.04 -14.78
CA LEU A 278 -1.07 -16.38 -14.29
C LEU A 278 -0.72 -17.34 -15.43
N ASN A 279 -1.32 -17.17 -16.61
CA ASN A 279 -1.13 -18.09 -17.74
C ASN A 279 -0.03 -17.62 -18.72
N ALA A 280 0.72 -16.58 -18.36
CA ALA A 280 1.74 -15.94 -19.18
C ALA A 280 2.82 -16.89 -19.74
N ILE A 281 3.11 -17.99 -19.04
CA ILE A 281 4.31 -18.80 -19.26
C ILE A 281 4.14 -19.80 -20.42
N TRP A 282 2.93 -20.00 -20.97
CA TRP A 282 2.65 -21.13 -21.89
C TRP A 282 1.72 -20.81 -23.07
N THR A 283 1.61 -19.54 -23.47
CA THR A 283 0.77 -19.13 -24.62
C THR A 283 1.58 -18.82 -25.90
N GLY A 284 2.87 -19.14 -25.92
CA GLY A 284 3.73 -19.13 -27.10
C GLY A 284 3.84 -20.50 -27.76
#